data_AF-A0A5N9HD52-F1
#
_entry.id   AF-A0A5N9HD52-F1
#
_cell.length_a   1.000
_cell.length_b   1.000
_cell.length_c   1.000
_cell.angle_alpha   90.00
_cell.angle_beta   90.00
_cell.angle_gamma   90.00
#
_symmetry.space_group_name_H-M   'P 1'
#
loop_
_entity.id
_entity.type
_entity.pdbx_description
1 polymer ?
#
loop_
_entity_poly.entity_id
_entity_poly.type
_entity_poly.pdbx_seq_one_letter_code
_entity_poly.pdbx_strand_id
1 'polypeptide(L)'
;MRSYNRRTEDLTAYIPQRLWDTATHNDPEFETFTYGDNCETTPRGASLKRLQQGDFLFFIARMEDWVADGPTQRFGFYLVGFLEISASEGVLANVQAEPSEKLLEKFWNNAHIRRGLADPAHWDRFWAFAGSEESRRFPYAVPVTRQLCEEAFRAANGAQWRWDEHRSDLQVIGSYTRSCRCVIDPSTPDGRDRADAFWSWVAIHDRP
;
A
#
# COMPACT_ATOMS: atom_id res chain seq x y z
N MET A 1 7.56 4.06 20.59
CA MET A 1 7.02 3.18 19.51
C MET A 1 8.17 2.33 18.98
N ARG A 2 8.02 1.02 18.73
CA ARG A 2 9.16 0.17 18.30
C ARG A 2 9.19 -0.04 16.80
N SER A 3 10.39 -0.16 16.24
CA SER A 3 10.55 -0.55 14.84
C SER A 3 10.04 -1.96 14.62
N TYR A 4 9.29 -2.16 13.53
CA TYR A 4 8.72 -3.45 13.18
C TYR A 4 9.82 -4.48 12.88
N ASN A 5 10.79 -4.10 12.03
CA ASN A 5 11.90 -4.97 11.61
C ASN A 5 13.03 -5.04 12.67
N ARG A 6 13.14 -4.02 13.55
CA ARG A 6 14.18 -3.94 14.58
C ARG A 6 13.57 -3.59 15.93
N ARG A 7 12.93 -4.55 16.59
CA ARG A 7 12.09 -4.33 17.80
C ARG A 7 12.79 -3.64 18.98
N THR A 8 14.13 -3.62 19.01
CA THR A 8 14.92 -2.90 20.01
C THR A 8 15.02 -1.41 19.74
N GLU A 9 14.88 -0.97 18.48
CA GLU A 9 14.98 0.43 18.08
C GLU A 9 13.68 1.19 18.40
N ASP A 10 13.84 2.40 18.95
CA ASP A 10 12.74 3.32 19.20
C ASP A 10 12.53 4.22 17.98
N LEU A 11 11.29 4.26 17.48
CA LEU A 11 10.91 5.11 16.36
C LEU A 11 10.53 6.53 16.77
N THR A 12 10.50 6.84 18.06
CA THR A 12 10.05 8.13 18.58
C THR A 12 10.85 9.31 18.02
N ALA A 13 12.14 9.10 17.69
CA ALA A 13 12.99 10.10 17.05
C ALA A 13 12.48 10.54 15.65
N TYR A 14 11.76 9.67 14.94
CA TYR A 14 11.23 9.94 13.59
C TYR A 14 9.82 10.55 13.62
N ILE A 15 9.21 10.70 14.80
CA ILE A 15 7.82 11.14 14.95
C ILE A 15 7.82 12.50 15.64
N PRO A 16 7.24 13.55 15.01
CA PRO A 16 7.07 14.84 15.66
C PRO A 16 6.35 14.69 17.00
N GLN A 17 6.88 15.30 18.06
CA GLN A 17 6.37 15.15 19.44
C GLN A 17 4.87 15.40 19.56
N ARG A 18 4.33 16.36 18.80
CA ARG A 18 2.90 16.67 18.76
C ARG A 18 2.00 15.50 18.31
N LEU A 19 2.56 14.42 17.77
CA LEU A 19 1.83 13.25 17.27
C LEU A 19 1.96 12.03 18.18
N TRP A 20 2.75 12.07 19.26
CA TRP A 20 3.02 10.89 20.10
C TRP A 20 1.75 10.28 20.73
N ASP A 21 0.80 11.14 21.12
CA ASP A 21 -0.47 10.71 21.72
C ASP A 21 -1.62 10.64 20.70
N THR A 22 -1.31 10.72 19.40
CA THR A 22 -2.32 10.64 18.34
C THR A 22 -2.55 9.18 17.93
N ALA A 23 -3.79 8.72 18.08
CA ALA A 23 -4.20 7.43 17.54
C ALA A 23 -3.98 7.42 16.02
N THR A 24 -3.17 6.48 15.56
CA THR A 24 -2.81 6.36 14.14
C THR A 24 -3.62 5.22 13.52
N HIS A 25 -4.18 5.48 12.34
CA HIS A 25 -4.83 4.46 11.52
C HIS A 25 -3.75 3.55 10.91
N ASN A 26 -3.73 2.28 11.30
CA ASN A 26 -2.73 1.31 10.84
C ASN A 26 -3.27 0.52 9.65
N ASP A 27 -3.09 1.07 8.44
CA ASP A 27 -3.42 0.42 7.17
C ASP A 27 -2.37 0.82 6.10
N PRO A 28 -1.86 -0.13 5.29
CA PRO A 28 -2.03 -1.57 5.44
C PRO A 28 -1.42 -2.07 6.76
N GLU A 29 -2.08 -3.04 7.38
CA GLU A 29 -1.50 -3.77 8.50
C GLU A 29 -0.84 -5.06 7.97
N PHE A 30 0.40 -5.30 8.38
CA PHE A 30 1.23 -6.39 7.86
C PHE A 30 1.43 -7.53 8.88
N GLU A 31 0.64 -7.57 9.95
CA GLU A 31 0.68 -8.68 10.92
C GLU A 31 -0.28 -9.79 10.49
N THR A 32 -1.49 -9.41 10.09
CA THR A 32 -2.53 -10.31 9.55
C THR A 32 -2.82 -10.07 8.07
N PHE A 33 -2.05 -9.17 7.43
CA PHE A 33 -2.09 -8.87 6.01
C PHE A 33 -3.48 -8.44 5.53
N THR A 34 -4.00 -7.37 6.11
CA THR A 34 -5.26 -6.76 5.71
C THR A 34 -5.09 -5.28 5.37
N TYR A 35 -6.01 -4.80 4.54
CA TYR A 35 -6.08 -3.40 4.15
C TYR A 35 -7.55 -2.97 4.05
N GLY A 36 -7.88 -1.80 4.58
CA GLY A 36 -9.21 -1.19 4.43
C GLY A 36 -9.19 0.09 3.59
N ASP A 37 -10.26 0.33 2.82
CA ASP A 37 -10.53 1.63 2.18
C ASP A 37 -12.03 1.83 1.96
N ASN A 38 -12.46 3.10 1.95
CA ASN A 38 -13.81 3.56 1.72
C ASN A 38 -14.17 3.58 0.22
N CYS A 39 -14.09 2.41 -0.43
CA CYS A 39 -14.24 2.26 -1.89
C CYS A 39 -15.60 2.73 -2.45
N GLU A 40 -16.63 2.84 -1.61
CA GLU A 40 -17.96 3.34 -1.99
C GLU A 40 -18.13 4.86 -1.91
N THR A 41 -17.21 5.57 -1.24
CA THR A 41 -17.31 7.03 -1.05
C THR A 41 -16.08 7.77 -1.54
N THR A 42 -14.95 7.10 -1.73
CA THR A 42 -13.69 7.71 -2.20
C THR A 42 -13.43 7.33 -3.67
N PRO A 43 -13.43 8.29 -4.61
CA PRO A 43 -13.12 8.00 -6.02
C PRO A 43 -11.72 7.40 -6.24
N ARG A 44 -10.80 7.63 -5.31
CA ARG A 44 -9.41 7.11 -5.38
C ARG A 44 -9.31 5.62 -5.10
N GLY A 45 -10.21 5.08 -4.26
CA GLY A 45 -10.29 3.66 -3.92
C GLY A 45 -11.23 2.86 -4.83
N ALA A 46 -12.03 3.52 -5.67
CA ALA A 46 -13.06 2.86 -6.49
C ALA A 46 -12.52 1.72 -7.38
N SER A 47 -11.27 1.80 -7.84
CA SER A 47 -10.62 0.74 -8.61
C SER A 47 -10.35 -0.54 -7.83
N LEU A 48 -10.24 -0.46 -6.50
CA LEU A 48 -9.98 -1.63 -5.64
C LEU A 48 -11.13 -2.64 -5.69
N LYS A 49 -12.35 -2.18 -6.03
CA LYS A 49 -13.52 -3.06 -6.24
C LYS A 49 -13.35 -4.07 -7.38
N ARG A 50 -12.33 -3.88 -8.22
CA ARG A 50 -11.99 -4.81 -9.32
C ARG A 50 -10.94 -5.85 -8.94
N LEU A 51 -10.37 -5.77 -7.74
CA LEU A 51 -9.38 -6.74 -7.29
C LEU A 51 -10.00 -8.14 -7.22
N GLN A 52 -9.25 -9.10 -7.74
CA GLN A 52 -9.59 -10.52 -7.76
C GLN A 52 -8.54 -11.32 -7.00
N GLN A 53 -8.87 -12.57 -6.69
CA GLN A 53 -7.90 -13.52 -6.14
C GLN A 53 -6.64 -13.57 -7.01
N GLY A 54 -5.47 -13.54 -6.37
CA GLY A 54 -4.16 -13.57 -7.04
C GLY A 54 -3.69 -12.22 -7.58
N ASP A 55 -4.52 -11.16 -7.50
CA ASP A 55 -4.04 -9.81 -7.78
C ASP A 55 -3.07 -9.35 -6.68
N PHE A 56 -2.12 -8.51 -7.06
CA PHE A 56 -1.17 -7.90 -6.13
C PHE A 56 -1.52 -6.43 -5.88
N LEU A 57 -1.78 -6.08 -4.63
CA LEU A 57 -1.96 -4.72 -4.16
C LEU A 57 -0.67 -4.22 -3.50
N PHE A 58 0.09 -3.39 -4.20
CA PHE A 58 1.30 -2.76 -3.68
C PHE A 58 1.01 -1.44 -2.97
N PHE A 59 1.69 -1.21 -1.85
CA PHE A 59 1.56 0.01 -1.06
C PHE A 59 2.77 0.91 -1.24
N ILE A 60 2.49 2.16 -1.61
CA ILE A 60 3.50 3.19 -1.84
C ILE A 60 3.42 4.25 -0.76
N ALA A 61 4.56 4.63 -0.20
CA ALA A 61 4.68 5.70 0.79
C ALA A 61 5.66 6.76 0.30
N ARG A 62 5.36 8.03 0.57
CA ARG A 62 6.34 9.11 0.44
C ARG A 62 7.16 9.14 1.71
N MET A 63 8.48 9.05 1.58
CA MET A 63 9.41 9.08 2.70
C MET A 63 10.46 10.16 2.49
N GLU A 64 11.17 10.49 3.56
CA GLU A 64 12.28 11.44 3.60
C GLU A 64 13.55 10.71 4.03
N ASP A 65 14.69 11.00 3.42
CA ASP A 65 15.94 10.41 3.92
C ASP A 65 16.24 10.97 5.31
N TRP A 66 16.73 10.08 6.17
CA TRP A 66 17.24 10.39 7.48
C TRP A 66 18.75 10.13 7.54
N VAL A 67 19.55 11.14 7.87
CA VAL A 67 21.02 11.03 7.93
C VAL A 67 21.52 11.62 9.23
N ALA A 68 22.44 10.91 9.90
CA ALA A 68 22.85 11.20 11.27
C ALA A 68 21.62 11.25 12.20
N ASP A 69 21.27 12.44 12.68
CA ASP A 69 20.20 12.64 13.67
C ASP A 69 19.04 13.49 13.14
N GLY A 70 18.87 13.59 11.81
CA GLY A 70 17.79 14.42 11.27
C GLY A 70 17.32 14.15 9.85
N PRO A 71 16.14 14.70 9.52
CA PRO A 71 15.55 14.66 8.20
C PRO A 71 16.31 15.57 7.22
N THR A 72 16.44 15.15 5.95
CA THR A 72 17.33 15.82 4.97
C THR A 72 16.62 16.69 3.93
N GLN A 73 15.29 16.76 3.96
CA GLN A 73 14.41 17.36 2.95
C GLN A 73 14.50 16.71 1.56
N ARG A 74 15.18 15.57 1.43
CA ARG A 74 15.16 14.74 0.22
C ARG A 74 14.05 13.72 0.35
N PHE A 75 13.06 13.83 -0.54
CA PHE A 75 11.88 12.98 -0.54
C PHE A 75 11.89 12.03 -1.72
N GLY A 76 11.41 10.81 -1.48
CA GLY A 76 11.19 9.79 -2.50
C GLY A 76 9.87 9.05 -2.26
N PHE A 77 9.46 8.27 -3.25
CA PHE A 77 8.41 7.28 -3.08
C PHE A 77 9.03 5.90 -2.97
N TYR A 78 8.46 5.07 -2.11
CA TYR A 78 8.95 3.73 -1.86
C TYR A 78 7.78 2.76 -1.70
N LEU A 79 7.94 1.56 -2.23
CA LEU A 79 7.04 0.45 -1.91
C LEU A 79 7.41 -0.09 -0.53
N VAL A 80 6.41 -0.28 0.33
CA VAL A 80 6.62 -0.79 1.70
C VAL A 80 6.23 -2.26 1.86
N GLY A 81 5.51 -2.78 0.87
CA GLY A 81 5.02 -4.16 0.85
C GLY A 81 3.85 -4.30 -0.12
N PHE A 82 3.26 -5.49 -0.11
CA PHE A 82 2.09 -5.83 -0.89
C PHE A 82 1.19 -6.85 -0.19
N LEU A 83 -0.07 -6.90 -0.61
CA LEU A 83 -0.97 -8.04 -0.41
C LEU A 83 -1.14 -8.78 -1.74
N GLU A 84 -1.01 -10.09 -1.74
CA GLU A 84 -1.60 -10.92 -2.79
C GLU A 84 -3.02 -11.29 -2.33
N ILE A 85 -4.05 -10.94 -3.11
CA ILE A 85 -5.44 -11.11 -2.67
C ILE A 85 -5.77 -12.59 -2.48
N SER A 86 -6.17 -12.93 -1.24
CA SER A 86 -6.45 -14.28 -0.79
C SER A 86 -7.65 -14.91 -1.52
N ALA A 87 -7.54 -16.20 -1.82
CA ALA A 87 -8.63 -17.01 -2.38
C ALA A 87 -9.71 -17.38 -1.36
N SER A 88 -9.29 -17.62 -0.12
CA SER A 88 -10.14 -18.22 0.93
C SER A 88 -10.91 -17.17 1.72
N GLU A 89 -10.29 -16.02 1.95
CA GLU A 89 -10.82 -14.94 2.79
C GLU A 89 -11.19 -13.71 1.95
N GLY A 90 -10.46 -13.48 0.86
CA GLY A 90 -10.77 -12.52 -0.19
C GLY A 90 -11.10 -11.11 0.29
N VAL A 91 -12.28 -10.64 -0.11
CA VAL A 91 -12.71 -9.25 0.00
C VAL A 91 -14.00 -9.15 0.79
N LEU A 92 -13.98 -8.38 1.87
CA LEU A 92 -15.19 -7.91 2.56
C LEU A 92 -15.68 -6.63 1.90
N ALA A 93 -16.71 -6.75 1.09
CA ALA A 93 -17.26 -5.64 0.33
C ALA A 93 -18.35 -4.89 1.11
N ASN A 94 -18.35 -3.56 1.00
CA ASN A 94 -19.46 -2.68 1.41
C ASN A 94 -19.98 -2.97 2.85
N VAL A 95 -19.06 -3.04 3.80
CA VAL A 95 -19.32 -3.41 5.20
C VAL A 95 -20.17 -2.32 5.87
N GLN A 96 -21.36 -2.69 6.30
CA GLN A 96 -22.38 -1.79 6.90
C GLN A 96 -22.90 -2.26 8.26
N ALA A 97 -22.39 -3.40 8.72
CA ALA A 97 -22.65 -3.94 10.05
C ALA A 97 -21.46 -4.83 10.43
N GLU A 98 -21.42 -5.22 11.69
CA GLU A 98 -20.41 -6.15 12.20
C GLU A 98 -20.42 -7.46 11.38
N PRO A 99 -19.26 -7.88 10.83
CA PRO A 99 -19.14 -9.16 10.13
C PRO A 99 -19.36 -10.37 11.05
N SER A 100 -19.51 -11.55 10.47
CA SER A 100 -19.58 -12.79 11.25
C SER A 100 -18.27 -13.05 12.00
N GLU A 101 -18.35 -13.79 13.11
CA GLU A 101 -17.21 -14.17 13.95
C GLU A 101 -16.06 -14.79 13.12
N LYS A 102 -16.39 -15.69 12.18
CA LYS A 102 -15.42 -16.29 11.25
C LYS A 102 -14.67 -15.25 10.41
N LEU A 103 -15.34 -14.20 9.95
CA LEU A 103 -14.69 -13.13 9.18
C LEU A 103 -13.88 -12.22 10.10
N LEU A 104 -14.36 -11.98 11.32
CA LEU A 104 -13.62 -11.23 12.32
C LEU A 104 -12.31 -11.93 12.68
N GLU A 105 -12.23 -13.26 12.75
CA GLU A 105 -10.96 -13.98 12.99
C GLU A 105 -9.84 -13.54 12.04
N LYS A 106 -10.15 -13.31 10.76
CA LYS A 106 -9.17 -12.82 9.78
C LYS A 106 -8.94 -11.32 9.85
N PHE A 107 -10.02 -10.54 9.98
CA PHE A 107 -9.98 -9.09 9.84
C PHE A 107 -9.92 -8.31 11.16
N TRP A 108 -9.79 -8.97 12.32
CA TRP A 108 -9.87 -8.33 13.63
C TRP A 108 -8.85 -7.20 13.81
N ASN A 109 -7.70 -7.32 13.15
CA ASN A 109 -6.60 -6.36 13.24
C ASN A 109 -6.77 -5.16 12.28
N ASN A 110 -7.68 -5.28 11.30
CA ASN A 110 -7.97 -4.23 10.33
C ASN A 110 -8.51 -2.97 11.02
N ALA A 111 -7.98 -1.80 10.66
CA ALA A 111 -8.31 -0.57 11.40
C ALA A 111 -9.76 -0.11 11.18
N HIS A 112 -10.39 -0.43 10.05
CA HIS A 112 -11.82 -0.13 9.83
C HIS A 112 -12.73 -1.04 10.66
N ILE A 113 -12.42 -2.33 10.75
CA ILE A 113 -13.15 -3.28 11.61
C ILE A 113 -13.06 -2.86 13.08
N ARG A 114 -11.85 -2.54 13.57
CA ARG A 114 -11.64 -2.08 14.95
C ARG A 114 -12.41 -0.81 15.26
N ARG A 115 -12.53 0.10 14.29
CA ARG A 115 -13.35 1.32 14.42
C ARG A 115 -14.83 1.00 14.51
N GLY A 116 -15.36 0.11 13.66
CA GLY A 116 -16.75 -0.32 13.70
C GLY A 116 -17.12 -1.03 15.01
N LEU A 117 -16.23 -1.87 15.53
CA LEU A 117 -16.40 -2.54 16.83
C LEU A 117 -16.40 -1.55 18.00
N ALA A 118 -15.63 -0.46 17.90
CA ALA A 118 -15.57 0.58 18.92
C ALA A 118 -16.77 1.55 18.85
N ASP A 119 -17.24 1.85 17.65
CA ASP A 119 -18.39 2.72 17.38
C ASP A 119 -19.16 2.23 16.15
N PRO A 120 -20.43 1.78 16.31
CA PRO A 120 -21.26 1.35 15.20
C PRO A 120 -21.48 2.39 14.09
N ALA A 121 -21.26 3.68 14.35
CA ALA A 121 -21.31 4.72 13.31
C ALA A 121 -20.21 4.56 12.24
N HIS A 122 -19.18 3.74 12.50
CA HIS A 122 -18.08 3.46 11.58
C HIS A 122 -18.28 2.21 10.71
N TRP A 123 -19.47 1.60 10.74
CA TRP A 123 -19.89 0.67 9.69
C TRP A 123 -20.31 1.44 8.42
N ASP A 124 -19.36 2.19 7.85
CA ASP A 124 -19.57 3.28 6.90
C ASP A 124 -19.36 2.88 5.43
N ARG A 125 -19.69 1.63 5.07
CA ARG A 125 -19.59 1.06 3.71
C ARG A 125 -18.16 0.86 3.21
N PHE A 126 -17.20 0.72 4.12
CA PHE A 126 -15.83 0.42 3.74
C PHE A 126 -15.69 -0.97 3.11
N TRP A 127 -14.56 -1.18 2.45
CA TRP A 127 -14.14 -2.48 1.97
C TRP A 127 -12.89 -2.90 2.74
N ALA A 128 -12.74 -4.20 3.02
CA ALA A 128 -11.52 -4.77 3.58
C ALA A 128 -11.00 -5.89 2.69
N PHE A 129 -9.69 -5.94 2.50
CA PHE A 129 -9.00 -6.87 1.63
C PHE A 129 -8.07 -7.74 2.47
N ALA A 130 -8.15 -9.06 2.31
CA ALA A 130 -7.25 -10.01 2.94
C ALA A 130 -6.16 -10.47 1.97
N GLY A 131 -4.93 -10.42 2.45
CA GLY A 131 -3.76 -11.01 1.82
C GLY A 131 -3.63 -12.50 2.10
N SER A 132 -3.06 -13.22 1.13
CA SER A 132 -2.60 -14.61 1.26
C SER A 132 -1.29 -14.69 2.07
N GLU A 133 -0.78 -15.91 2.25
CA GLU A 133 0.53 -16.17 2.86
C GLU A 133 1.72 -15.63 2.05
N GLU A 134 1.54 -15.35 0.75
CA GLU A 134 2.58 -14.73 -0.08
C GLU A 134 2.69 -13.22 0.12
N SER A 135 1.71 -12.61 0.80
CA SER A 135 1.73 -11.20 1.16
C SER A 135 2.96 -10.86 1.99
N ARG A 136 3.50 -9.65 1.80
CA ARG A 136 4.80 -9.30 2.39
C ARG A 136 4.90 -7.83 2.73
N ARG A 137 5.47 -7.54 3.90
CA ARG A 137 6.12 -6.27 4.19
C ARG A 137 7.59 -6.37 3.83
N PHE A 138 8.12 -5.40 3.08
CA PHE A 138 9.54 -5.41 2.75
C PHE A 138 10.39 -5.05 3.99
N PRO A 139 11.47 -5.81 4.28
CA PRO A 139 12.47 -5.41 5.26
C PRO A 139 13.05 -4.00 5.03
N TYR A 140 13.21 -3.62 3.76
CA TYR A 140 13.65 -2.30 3.34
C TYR A 140 12.71 -1.76 2.26
N ALA A 141 12.40 -0.46 2.32
CA ALA A 141 11.46 0.14 1.38
C ALA A 141 12.08 0.18 -0.03
N VAL A 142 11.39 -0.38 -1.02
CA VAL A 142 11.88 -0.49 -2.40
C VAL A 142 11.66 0.85 -3.12
N PRO A 143 12.70 1.51 -3.67
CA PRO A 143 12.55 2.83 -4.26
C PRO A 143 11.69 2.79 -5.53
N VAL A 144 10.78 3.75 -5.65
CA VAL A 144 10.00 3.99 -6.88
C VAL A 144 10.65 5.16 -7.60
N THR A 145 11.47 4.85 -8.59
CA THR A 145 12.24 5.82 -9.38
C THR A 145 11.61 6.04 -10.74
N ARG A 146 12.07 7.07 -11.46
CA ARG A 146 11.73 7.26 -12.87
C ARG A 146 12.04 6.03 -13.72
N GLN A 147 13.20 5.40 -13.51
CA GLN A 147 13.61 4.19 -14.20
C GLN A 147 12.55 3.07 -14.04
N LEU A 148 12.20 2.72 -12.80
CA LEU A 148 11.17 1.71 -12.54
C LEU A 148 9.84 2.08 -13.21
N CYS A 149 9.46 3.35 -13.15
CA CYS A 149 8.19 3.82 -13.69
C CYS A 149 8.15 3.74 -15.23
N GLU A 150 9.26 4.03 -15.92
CA GLU A 150 9.39 3.91 -17.37
C GLU A 150 9.38 2.43 -17.83
N GLU A 151 10.07 1.57 -17.09
CA GLU A 151 10.18 0.13 -17.35
C GLU A 151 8.83 -0.57 -17.11
N ALA A 152 8.25 -0.43 -15.91
CA ALA A 152 7.16 -1.29 -15.46
C ALA A 152 5.76 -0.65 -15.56
N PHE A 153 5.63 0.65 -15.33
CA PHE A 153 4.31 1.26 -15.11
C PHE A 153 3.70 1.86 -16.37
N ARG A 154 2.37 1.90 -16.40
CA ARG A 154 1.59 2.57 -17.44
C ARG A 154 0.54 3.50 -16.83
N ALA A 155 0.12 4.47 -17.63
CA ALA A 155 -0.99 5.36 -17.33
C ALA A 155 -2.33 4.63 -17.51
N ALA A 156 -3.43 5.25 -17.10
CA ALA A 156 -4.77 4.64 -17.18
C ALA A 156 -5.21 4.27 -18.60
N ASN A 157 -4.66 4.93 -19.62
CA ASN A 157 -4.90 4.64 -21.04
C ASN A 157 -3.88 3.66 -21.64
N GLY A 158 -3.05 3.02 -20.82
CA GLY A 158 -2.00 2.09 -21.26
C GLY A 158 -0.72 2.76 -21.78
N ALA A 159 -0.67 4.08 -21.90
CA ALA A 159 0.53 4.79 -22.36
C ALA A 159 1.62 4.86 -21.28
N GLN A 160 2.87 5.14 -21.68
CA GLN A 160 3.91 5.53 -20.73
C GLN A 160 3.53 6.82 -19.98
N TRP A 161 4.11 7.01 -18.80
CA TRP A 161 3.95 8.25 -18.06
C TRP A 161 4.63 9.41 -18.80
N ARG A 162 4.04 10.60 -18.68
CA ARG A 162 4.60 11.81 -19.27
C ARG A 162 5.51 12.50 -18.25
N TRP A 163 6.78 12.59 -18.59
CA TRP A 163 7.80 13.32 -17.83
C TRP A 163 7.99 14.68 -18.48
N ASP A 164 7.32 15.69 -17.91
CA ASP A 164 7.42 17.09 -18.34
C ASP A 164 8.70 17.71 -17.77
N GLU A 165 9.42 18.50 -18.58
CA GLU A 165 10.65 19.19 -18.16
C GLU A 165 10.43 20.16 -16.98
N HIS A 166 9.20 20.64 -16.79
CA HIS A 166 8.84 21.55 -15.70
C HIS A 166 8.43 20.83 -14.41
N ARG A 167 8.47 19.49 -14.36
CA ARG A 167 8.04 18.71 -13.20
C ARG A 167 9.15 17.79 -12.71
N SER A 168 9.38 17.79 -11.41
CA SER A 168 10.31 16.82 -10.81
C SER A 168 9.73 15.42 -10.84
N ASP A 169 10.62 14.41 -10.77
CA ASP A 169 10.21 13.01 -10.71
C ASP A 169 9.23 12.75 -9.56
N LEU A 170 9.47 13.37 -8.40
CA LEU A 170 8.59 13.30 -7.24
C LEU A 170 7.17 13.82 -7.56
N GLN A 171 7.05 14.93 -8.29
CA GLN A 171 5.77 15.47 -8.71
C GLN A 171 5.06 14.58 -9.74
N VAL A 172 5.80 13.95 -10.66
CA VAL A 172 5.24 13.06 -11.66
C VAL A 172 4.76 11.76 -11.02
N ILE A 173 5.61 11.09 -10.25
CA ILE A 173 5.27 9.84 -9.55
C ILE A 173 4.05 10.06 -8.67
N GLY A 174 4.10 11.05 -7.78
CA GLY A 174 2.97 11.37 -6.90
C GLY A 174 1.70 11.68 -7.67
N SER A 175 1.80 12.29 -8.85
CA SER A 175 0.63 12.55 -9.68
C SER A 175 -0.01 11.30 -10.25
N TYR A 176 0.80 10.38 -10.76
CA TYR A 176 0.34 9.15 -11.37
C TYR A 176 -0.10 8.11 -10.33
N THR A 177 0.41 8.16 -9.09
CA THR A 177 0.05 7.23 -8.00
C THR A 177 -1.02 7.76 -7.06
N ARG A 178 -1.66 8.90 -7.36
CA ARG A 178 -2.73 9.53 -6.55
C ARG A 178 -4.00 8.69 -6.36
N SER A 179 -4.22 7.70 -7.22
CA SER A 179 -5.41 6.83 -7.22
C SER A 179 -4.99 5.39 -7.43
N CYS A 180 -5.64 4.46 -6.72
CA CYS A 180 -5.44 3.04 -6.94
C CYS A 180 -5.86 2.65 -8.36
N ARG A 181 -5.04 1.86 -9.04
CA ARG A 181 -5.33 1.31 -10.37
C ARG A 181 -4.42 0.13 -10.67
N CYS A 182 -4.86 -0.72 -11.59
CA CYS A 182 -3.97 -1.68 -12.23
C CYS A 182 -2.93 -0.91 -13.07
N VAL A 183 -1.64 -1.16 -12.79
CA VAL A 183 -0.51 -0.55 -13.50
C VAL A 183 0.28 -1.56 -14.34
N ILE A 184 0.12 -2.86 -14.05
CA ILE A 184 0.76 -3.99 -14.72
C ILE A 184 -0.31 -5.08 -14.86
N ASP A 185 -0.52 -5.57 -16.08
CA ASP A 185 -1.48 -6.64 -16.38
C ASP A 185 -0.76 -7.78 -17.12
N PRO A 186 -0.36 -8.85 -16.41
CA PRO A 186 0.42 -9.95 -16.98
C PRO A 186 -0.38 -10.86 -17.92
N SER A 187 -1.67 -10.59 -18.16
CA SER A 187 -2.43 -11.32 -19.18
C SER A 187 -1.92 -11.03 -20.60
N THR A 188 -1.29 -9.88 -20.81
CA THR A 188 -0.70 -9.46 -22.10
C THR A 188 0.80 -9.77 -22.18
N PRO A 189 1.38 -10.00 -23.38
CA PRO A 189 2.82 -10.18 -23.54
C PRO A 189 3.65 -9.01 -22.97
N ASP A 190 3.34 -7.77 -23.35
CA ASP A 190 3.98 -6.55 -22.81
C ASP A 190 3.85 -6.47 -21.28
N GLY A 191 2.67 -6.81 -20.74
CA GLY A 191 2.47 -6.79 -19.30
C GLY A 191 3.25 -7.87 -18.55
N ARG A 192 3.55 -9.03 -19.15
CA ARG A 192 4.45 -10.03 -18.56
C ARG A 192 5.87 -9.51 -18.49
N ASP A 193 6.39 -8.97 -19.59
CA ASP A 193 7.74 -8.41 -19.62
C ASP A 193 7.90 -7.31 -18.55
N ARG A 194 6.87 -6.48 -18.37
CA ARG A 194 6.83 -5.45 -17.32
C ARG A 194 6.71 -6.01 -15.91
N ALA A 195 5.95 -7.09 -15.72
CA ALA A 195 5.88 -7.79 -14.44
C ALA A 195 7.24 -8.37 -14.06
N ASP A 196 7.95 -8.99 -15.02
CA ASP A 196 9.28 -9.55 -14.82
C ASP A 196 10.31 -8.46 -14.47
N ALA A 197 10.26 -7.33 -15.18
CA ALA A 197 11.10 -6.16 -14.86
C ALA A 197 10.80 -5.62 -13.46
N PHE A 198 9.52 -5.48 -13.10
CA PHE A 198 9.09 -5.01 -11.79
C PHE A 198 9.55 -5.94 -10.66
N TRP A 199 9.34 -7.26 -10.79
CA TRP A 199 9.76 -8.22 -9.78
C TRP A 199 11.28 -8.33 -9.68
N SER A 200 12.00 -8.19 -10.80
CA SER A 200 13.46 -8.09 -10.79
C SER A 200 13.93 -6.86 -10.01
N TRP A 201 13.28 -5.71 -10.20
CA TRP A 201 13.57 -4.49 -9.43
C TRP A 201 13.32 -4.69 -7.93
N VAL A 202 12.17 -5.26 -7.56
CA VAL A 202 11.86 -5.60 -6.17
C VAL A 202 12.94 -6.52 -5.60
N ALA A 203 13.32 -7.58 -6.30
CA ALA A 203 14.33 -8.54 -5.83
C ALA A 203 15.74 -7.95 -5.68
N ILE A 204 16.08 -6.89 -6.42
CA ILE A 204 17.36 -6.17 -6.31
C ILE A 204 17.36 -5.28 -5.06
N HIS A 205 16.26 -4.58 -4.81
CA HIS A 205 16.18 -3.53 -3.78
C HIS A 205 15.61 -3.99 -2.44
N ASP A 206 14.85 -5.09 -2.42
CA ASP A 206 14.38 -5.74 -1.19
C ASP A 206 15.50 -6.59 -0.56
N ARG A 207 16.64 -5.96 -0.27
CA ARG A 207 17.82 -6.60 0.31
C ARG A 207 18.41 -5.73 1.45
N PRO A 208 19.09 -6.35 2.43
CA PRO A 208 19.83 -5.63 3.46
C PRO A 208 21.01 -4.82 2.93
#